data_AF-A0A060CHX4-F1
#
_entry.id   AF-A0A060CHX4-F1
#
_cell.length_a   1.000
_cell.length_b   1.000
_cell.length_c   1.000
_cell.angle_alpha   90.00
_cell.angle_beta   90.00
_cell.angle_gamma   90.00
#
_symmetry.space_group_name_H-M   'P 1'
#
loop_
_entity.id
_entity.type
_entity.pdbx_description
1 polymer ?
#
loop_
_entity_poly.entity_id
_entity_poly.type
_entity_poly.pdbx_seq_one_letter_code
_entity_poly.pdbx_strand_id
1 'polypeptide(L)'
;RSFLGSPATARSAGTLAAPAPTPRAWWWRKADFIYDADSYADDLPYYDTTWGKPQLILPYTLDTNDMRFAAVQGFNTGEHFFNYVRDAIDALRLEGETCPKMLSIGLHCRIVGRPARIGALRKILDYVTGL
;
A
#
# COMPACT_ATOMS: atom_id res chain seq x y z
N ARG A 1 -16.87 -17.83 -9.37
CA ARG A 1 -17.51 -16.53 -9.67
C ARG A 1 -17.11 -15.56 -8.57
N SER A 2 -16.76 -14.31 -8.91
CA SER A 2 -16.49 -13.30 -7.89
C SER A 2 -17.77 -12.98 -7.11
N PHE A 3 -17.62 -12.65 -5.83
CA PHE A 3 -18.73 -12.25 -4.97
C PHE A 3 -19.38 -10.94 -5.44
N LEU A 4 -18.60 -10.05 -6.09
CA LEU A 4 -19.03 -8.72 -6.53
C LEU A 4 -19.66 -8.69 -7.93
N GLY A 5 -19.80 -9.83 -8.61
CA GLY A 5 -20.38 -9.88 -9.96
C GLY A 5 -19.46 -9.43 -11.10
N SER A 6 -18.26 -8.91 -10.80
CA SER A 6 -17.21 -8.55 -11.77
C SER A 6 -15.87 -9.22 -11.42
N PRO A 7 -15.02 -9.58 -12.41
CA PRO A 7 -13.72 -10.18 -12.12
C PRO A 7 -12.80 -9.17 -11.41
N ALA A 8 -11.91 -9.68 -10.57
CA ALA A 8 -10.87 -8.84 -9.95
C ALA A 8 -9.91 -8.34 -11.03
N THR A 9 -9.68 -7.03 -11.05
CA THR A 9 -8.79 -6.37 -12.00
C THR A 9 -7.42 -6.06 -11.41
N ALA A 10 -7.21 -6.29 -10.12
CA ALA A 10 -5.95 -6.01 -9.42
C ALA A 10 -5.60 -7.11 -8.43
N ARG A 11 -4.32 -7.20 -8.05
CA ARG A 11 -3.85 -8.14 -7.02
C ARG A 11 -2.90 -7.50 -6.01
N SER A 12 -2.93 -8.06 -4.79
CA SER A 12 -1.99 -7.82 -3.70
C SER A 12 -2.06 -9.03 -2.76
N ALA A 13 -1.02 -9.86 -2.70
CA ALA A 13 -0.89 -11.02 -1.82
C ALA A 13 -0.31 -10.65 -0.44
N GLY A 14 0.45 -9.55 -0.32
CA GLY A 14 0.92 -8.98 0.95
C GLY A 14 2.02 -9.77 1.68
N THR A 15 2.15 -11.08 1.44
CA THR A 15 3.24 -11.92 1.96
C THR A 15 3.99 -12.56 0.79
N LEU A 16 5.14 -12.01 0.42
CA LEU A 16 6.05 -12.67 -0.55
C LEU A 16 6.69 -13.96 0.02
N ALA A 17 6.46 -14.25 1.31
CA ALA A 17 7.12 -15.30 2.09
C ALA A 17 6.18 -16.41 2.61
N ALA A 18 5.00 -16.62 2.02
CA ALA A 18 4.26 -17.87 2.27
C ALA A 18 4.91 -19.01 1.46
N PRO A 19 5.18 -20.19 2.04
CA PRO A 19 5.66 -21.34 1.29
C PRO A 19 4.48 -21.93 0.50
N ALA A 20 4.10 -21.28 -0.59
CA ALA A 20 3.18 -21.78 -1.60
C ALA A 20 3.87 -21.68 -2.97
N PRO A 21 3.80 -22.70 -3.84
CA PRO A 21 4.66 -22.83 -5.01
C PRO A 21 4.18 -21.98 -6.20
N THR A 22 3.56 -20.83 -5.95
CA THR A 22 3.15 -19.91 -7.01
C THR A 22 4.01 -18.66 -6.94
N PRO A 23 5.19 -18.67 -7.59
CA PRO A 23 5.93 -17.44 -7.87
C PRO A 23 4.99 -16.42 -8.49
N ARG A 24 5.29 -15.13 -8.31
CA ARG A 24 4.67 -14.01 -9.04
C ARG A 24 4.41 -14.32 -10.53
N ALA A 25 5.29 -15.09 -11.15
CA ALA A 25 5.21 -15.60 -12.52
C ALA A 25 3.97 -16.48 -12.82
N TRP A 26 3.45 -17.23 -11.85
CA TRP A 26 2.28 -18.09 -12.03
C TRP A 26 1.00 -17.27 -12.27
N TRP A 27 0.79 -16.24 -11.43
CA TRP A 27 -0.35 -15.34 -11.55
C TRP A 27 -0.30 -14.50 -12.83
N TRP A 28 0.91 -14.14 -13.25
CA TRP A 28 1.15 -13.42 -14.50
C TRP A 28 0.59 -14.13 -15.75
N ARG A 29 0.59 -15.47 -15.73
CA ARG A 29 0.10 -16.28 -16.86
C ARG A 29 -1.40 -16.58 -16.80
N LYS A 30 -2.03 -16.41 -15.64
CA LYS A 30 -3.37 -16.94 -15.35
C LYS A 30 -4.47 -15.88 -15.32
N ALA A 31 -4.12 -14.63 -15.08
CA ALA A 31 -5.11 -13.57 -14.87
C ALA A 31 -4.67 -12.27 -15.54
N ASP A 32 -5.59 -11.68 -16.31
CA ASP A 32 -5.42 -10.36 -16.92
C ASP A 32 -5.73 -9.27 -15.90
N PHE A 33 -4.84 -9.13 -14.91
CA PHE A 33 -4.89 -8.01 -13.97
C PHE A 33 -4.40 -6.73 -14.65
N ILE A 34 -5.08 -5.62 -14.39
CA ILE A 34 -4.68 -4.28 -14.78
C ILE A 34 -3.39 -3.89 -14.04
N TYR A 35 -3.28 -4.19 -12.75
CA TYR A 35 -2.06 -3.93 -11.98
C TYR A 35 -1.79 -4.96 -10.86
N ASP A 36 -0.54 -5.01 -10.44
CA ASP A 36 -0.03 -5.80 -9.31
C ASP A 36 0.60 -4.89 -8.26
N ALA A 37 0.18 -5.01 -7.01
CA ALA A 37 0.69 -4.23 -5.88
C ALA A 37 1.62 -5.03 -4.94
N ASP A 38 2.04 -6.24 -5.32
CA ASP A 38 3.07 -7.01 -4.60
C ASP A 38 4.50 -6.52 -4.91
N SER A 39 4.73 -5.22 -4.73
CA SER A 39 6.05 -4.58 -4.79
C SER A 39 6.13 -3.43 -3.78
N TYR A 40 7.31 -3.24 -3.21
CA TYR A 40 7.61 -2.18 -2.24
C TYR A 40 8.83 -1.36 -2.67
N ALA A 41 9.13 -1.37 -3.98
CA ALA A 41 10.44 -1.02 -4.51
C ALA A 41 10.56 0.41 -5.06
N ASP A 42 9.46 1.16 -5.13
CA ASP A 42 9.44 2.48 -5.77
C ASP A 42 8.26 3.33 -5.24
N ASP A 43 8.32 4.64 -5.47
CA ASP A 43 7.28 5.63 -5.16
C ASP A 43 6.45 5.99 -6.40
N LEU A 44 6.71 5.34 -7.54
CA LEU A 44 6.01 5.52 -8.80
C LEU A 44 5.55 4.19 -9.42
N PRO A 45 4.43 4.19 -10.16
CA PRO A 45 4.05 3.04 -10.97
C PRO A 45 5.09 2.77 -12.07
N TYR A 46 5.37 1.51 -12.34
CA TYR A 46 6.30 1.09 -13.39
C TYR A 46 5.84 -0.20 -14.07
N TYR A 47 6.33 -0.43 -15.29
CA TYR A 47 6.06 -1.69 -15.99
C TYR A 47 7.16 -2.70 -15.73
N ASP A 48 6.79 -3.88 -15.26
CA ASP A 48 7.67 -5.05 -15.22
C ASP A 48 7.45 -5.89 -16.51
N THR A 49 8.52 -6.12 -17.26
CA THR A 49 8.50 -6.85 -18.53
C THR A 49 9.16 -8.23 -18.45
N THR A 50 9.54 -8.69 -17.25
CA THR A 50 10.31 -9.91 -17.02
C THR A 50 9.62 -11.18 -17.55
N TRP A 51 8.30 -11.20 -17.61
CA TRP A 51 7.50 -12.38 -17.92
C TRP A 51 6.81 -12.34 -19.30
N GLY A 52 7.39 -11.60 -20.25
CA GLY A 52 7.01 -11.61 -21.68
C GLY A 52 5.76 -10.80 -22.05
N LYS A 53 4.95 -10.39 -21.08
CA LYS A 53 3.86 -9.41 -21.24
C LYS A 53 4.08 -8.30 -20.21
N PRO A 54 4.11 -7.00 -20.57
CA PRO A 54 4.24 -5.94 -19.58
C PRO A 54 3.08 -5.96 -18.57
N GLN A 55 3.40 -5.89 -17.28
CA GLN A 55 2.42 -5.70 -16.20
C GLN A 55 2.70 -4.38 -15.51
N LEU A 56 1.64 -3.61 -15.28
CA LEU A 56 1.74 -2.43 -14.42
C LEU A 56 1.92 -2.87 -12.97
N ILE A 57 3.01 -2.43 -12.35
CA ILE A 57 3.24 -2.53 -10.93
C ILE A 57 2.84 -1.21 -10.29
N LEU A 58 1.98 -1.28 -9.28
CA LEU A 58 1.59 -0.15 -8.45
C LEU A 58 2.13 -0.37 -7.04
N PRO A 59 3.30 0.18 -6.68
CA PRO A 59 3.95 -0.12 -5.42
C PRO A 59 3.07 0.14 -4.19
N TYR A 60 3.19 -0.75 -3.22
CA TYR A 60 2.51 -0.69 -1.92
C TYR A 60 3.51 -0.41 -0.79
N THR A 61 3.05 -0.43 0.46
CA THR A 61 3.85 -0.07 1.64
C THR A 61 3.74 -1.10 2.78
N LEU A 62 4.84 -1.29 3.51
CA LEU A 62 4.89 -1.95 4.81
C LEU A 62 5.19 -0.99 5.97
N ASP A 63 5.53 0.26 5.68
CA ASP A 63 5.97 1.27 6.63
C ASP A 63 4.87 2.28 6.97
N THR A 64 4.29 2.98 5.99
CA THR A 64 3.08 3.81 6.11
C THR A 64 1.82 2.94 6.18
N ASN A 65 1.85 1.98 7.12
CA ASN A 65 0.88 0.90 7.24
C ASN A 65 0.54 0.68 8.72
N ASP A 66 -0.75 0.63 9.05
CA ASP A 66 -1.21 0.43 10.44
C ASP A 66 -0.82 -0.93 11.02
N MET A 67 -0.39 -1.90 10.20
CA MET A 67 0.17 -3.17 10.69
C MET A 67 1.32 -2.97 11.69
N ARG A 68 2.01 -1.84 11.61
CA ARG A 68 3.08 -1.45 12.54
C ARG A 68 2.60 -1.27 13.97
N PHE A 69 1.30 -1.10 14.25
CA PHE A 69 0.77 -1.17 15.62
C PHE A 69 0.86 -2.57 16.26
N ALA A 70 1.10 -3.62 15.45
CA ALA A 70 1.21 -4.99 15.91
C ALA A 70 2.61 -5.59 15.66
N ALA A 71 3.54 -4.81 15.11
CA ALA A 71 4.92 -5.23 14.89
C ALA A 71 5.77 -5.00 16.15
N VAL A 72 6.85 -5.79 16.30
CA VAL A 72 7.80 -5.63 17.42
C VAL A 72 8.40 -4.22 17.44
N GLN A 73 8.72 -3.68 16.26
CA GLN A 73 9.13 -2.29 16.09
C GLN A 73 8.03 -1.54 15.34
N GLY A 74 7.32 -0.69 16.08
CA GLY A 74 5.99 -0.26 15.70
C GLY A 74 5.53 1.05 16.29
N PHE A 75 4.28 1.41 16.01
CA PHE A 75 3.65 2.60 16.56
C PHE A 75 3.04 2.29 17.92
N ASN A 76 3.44 3.06 18.94
CA ASN A 76 2.89 2.91 20.29
C ASN A 76 1.58 3.69 20.47
N THR A 77 1.41 4.78 19.74
CA THR A 77 0.27 5.68 19.84
C THR A 77 -0.25 6.09 18.47
N GLY A 78 -1.49 6.59 18.41
CA GLY A 78 -2.05 7.18 17.21
C GLY A 78 -1.22 8.36 16.67
N GLU A 79 -0.62 9.16 17.56
CA GLU A 79 0.24 10.29 17.17
C GLU A 79 1.47 9.84 16.40
N HIS A 80 2.08 8.69 16.77
CA HIS A 80 3.23 8.17 16.02
C HIS A 80 2.85 7.86 14.57
N PHE A 81 1.69 7.20 14.37
CA PHE A 81 1.21 6.88 13.03
C PHE A 81 0.86 8.15 12.22
N PHE A 82 0.14 9.10 12.84
CA PHE A 82 -0.18 10.37 12.20
C PHE A 82 1.07 11.15 11.79
N ASN A 83 2.02 11.35 12.71
CA ASN A 83 3.25 12.08 12.41
C ASN A 83 4.07 11.39 11.32
N TYR A 84 4.19 10.06 11.37
CA TYR A 84 4.91 9.30 10.35
C TYR A 84 4.31 9.49 8.95
N VAL A 85 2.99 9.43 8.84
CA VAL A 85 2.29 9.65 7.56
C VAL A 85 2.36 11.11 7.11
N ARG A 86 2.22 12.07 8.04
CA ARG A 86 2.38 13.50 7.74
C ARG A 86 3.77 13.79 7.17
N ASP A 87 4.82 13.31 7.82
CA ASP A 87 6.20 13.56 7.41
C ASP A 87 6.47 12.96 6.02
N ALA A 88 5.90 11.79 5.70
CA ALA A 88 5.95 11.21 4.36
C ALA A 88 5.22 12.07 3.31
N ILE A 89 4.05 12.61 3.63
CA ILE A 89 3.31 13.52 2.75
C ILE A 89 4.10 14.81 2.50
N ASP A 90 4.64 15.43 3.55
CA ASP A 90 5.43 16.67 3.46
C ASP A 90 6.65 16.48 2.56
N ALA A 91 7.40 15.38 2.74
CA ALA A 91 8.56 15.06 1.92
C ALA A 91 8.18 14.89 0.44
N LEU A 92 7.16 14.08 0.14
CA LEU A 92 6.73 13.83 -1.24
C LEU A 92 6.11 15.07 -1.90
N ARG A 93 5.50 15.97 -1.13
CA ARG A 93 5.02 17.26 -1.65
C ARG A 93 6.15 18.19 -2.04
N LEU A 94 7.19 18.27 -1.22
CA LEU A 94 8.38 19.06 -1.54
C LEU A 94 9.03 18.56 -2.83
N GLU A 95 9.20 17.24 -2.96
CA GLU A 95 9.69 16.64 -4.21
C GLU A 95 8.72 16.88 -5.38
N GLY A 96 7.42 16.86 -5.09
CA GLY A 96 6.33 17.05 -6.03
C GLY A 96 6.25 18.44 -6.70
N GLU A 97 6.99 19.44 -6.20
CA GLU A 97 7.17 20.72 -6.92
C GLU A 97 7.81 20.51 -8.29
N THR A 98 8.60 19.44 -8.45
CA THR A 98 9.31 19.11 -9.69
C THR A 98 8.96 17.72 -10.23
N CYS A 99 8.78 16.74 -9.34
CA CYS A 99 8.51 15.34 -9.71
C CYS A 99 7.48 14.73 -8.75
N PRO A 100 6.17 14.85 -9.04
CA PRO A 100 5.11 14.25 -8.24
C PRO A 100 5.24 12.74 -8.13
N LYS A 101 4.94 12.20 -6.93
CA LYS A 101 4.99 10.76 -6.60
C LYS A 101 3.70 10.31 -5.92
N MET A 102 3.53 9.00 -5.76
CA MET A 102 2.40 8.44 -5.02
C MET A 102 2.78 8.04 -3.59
N LEU A 103 1.79 8.02 -2.71
CA LEU A 103 1.92 7.46 -1.35
C LEU A 103 0.79 6.45 -1.13
N SER A 104 1.15 5.22 -0.77
CA SER A 104 0.19 4.21 -0.31
C SER A 104 0.03 4.32 1.21
N ILE A 105 -1.19 4.16 1.74
CA ILE A 105 -1.44 4.08 3.20
C ILE A 105 -2.20 2.78 3.48
N GLY A 106 -1.54 1.84 4.16
CA GLY A 106 -2.11 0.53 4.45
C GLY A 106 -2.96 0.52 5.73
N LEU A 107 -4.18 -0.01 5.64
CA LEU A 107 -5.14 -0.03 6.74
C LEU A 107 -5.76 -1.42 6.94
N HIS A 108 -5.94 -1.82 8.20
CA HIS A 108 -6.60 -3.07 8.56
C HIS A 108 -7.76 -2.79 9.51
N CYS A 109 -8.98 -3.25 9.16
CA CYS A 109 -10.19 -2.99 9.95
C CYS A 109 -10.04 -3.34 11.44
N ARG A 110 -9.34 -4.44 11.74
CA ARG A 110 -9.11 -4.92 13.12
C ARG A 110 -8.10 -4.08 13.93
N ILE A 111 -7.32 -3.23 13.25
CA ILE A 111 -6.24 -2.43 13.82
C ILE A 111 -6.66 -0.96 13.91
N VAL A 112 -6.71 -0.22 12.80
CA VAL A 112 -7.06 1.22 12.82
C VAL A 112 -8.48 1.46 13.33
N GLY A 113 -9.40 0.50 13.16
CA GLY A 113 -10.78 0.60 13.64
C GLY A 113 -10.93 0.59 15.17
N ARG A 114 -9.85 0.37 15.94
CA ARG A 114 -9.90 0.46 17.41
C ARG A 114 -10.08 1.93 17.85
N PRO A 115 -10.90 2.21 18.88
CA PRO A 115 -11.14 3.58 19.35
C PRO A 115 -9.87 4.38 19.67
N ALA A 116 -8.83 3.71 20.20
CA ALA A 116 -7.55 4.34 20.51
C ALA A 116 -6.70 4.73 19.28
N ARG A 117 -7.06 4.26 18.07
CA ARG A 117 -6.25 4.44 16.84
C ARG A 117 -6.99 5.20 15.74
N ILE A 118 -8.32 5.08 15.67
CA ILE A 118 -9.12 5.71 14.61
C ILE A 118 -8.97 7.24 14.57
N GLY A 119 -8.70 7.86 15.72
CA GLY A 119 -8.41 9.30 15.80
C GLY A 119 -7.20 9.73 14.97
N ALA A 120 -6.18 8.87 14.84
CA ALA A 120 -5.03 9.15 13.98
C ALA A 120 -5.41 9.17 12.50
N LEU A 121 -6.22 8.21 12.06
CA LEU A 121 -6.71 8.19 10.67
C LEU A 121 -7.54 9.43 10.35
N ARG A 122 -8.39 9.87 11.29
CA ARG A 122 -9.13 11.14 11.13
C ARG A 122 -8.18 12.32 10.95
N LYS A 123 -7.15 12.44 11.79
CA LYS A 123 -6.14 13.51 11.65
C LYS A 123 -5.40 13.45 10.31
N ILE A 124 -5.07 12.26 9.80
CA ILE A 124 -4.45 12.09 8.49
C ILE A 124 -5.37 12.63 7.39
N LEU A 125 -6.66 12.27 7.41
CA LEU A 125 -7.62 12.74 6.43
C LEU A 125 -7.85 14.26 6.52
N ASP A 126 -8.03 14.79 7.74
CA ASP A 126 -8.19 16.22 8.01
C ASP A 126 -6.96 17.00 7.50
N TYR A 127 -5.75 16.47 7.72
CA TYR A 127 -4.52 17.05 7.21
C TYR A 127 -4.48 17.04 5.68
N VAL A 128 -4.69 15.88 5.02
CA VAL A 128 -4.65 15.77 3.56
C VAL A 128 -5.68 16.65 2.86
N THR A 129 -6.89 16.76 3.43
CA THR A 129 -7.98 17.58 2.85
C THR A 129 -7.81 19.08 3.10
N GLY A 130 -6.95 19.47 4.05
CA GLY A 130 -6.60 20.86 4.33
C GLY A 130 -5.36 21.38 3.60
N LEU A 131 -4.70 20.54 2.80
CA LEU A 131 -3.54 20.88 1.97
C LEU A 131 -3.91 21.60 0.67
#